data_AF-A0A6P8XXW5-F1
#
_entry.id   AF-A0A6P8XXW5-F1
#
_cell.length_a   1.000
_cell.length_b   1.000
_cell.length_c   1.000
_cell.angle_alpha   90.00
_cell.angle_beta   90.00
_cell.angle_gamma   90.00
#
_symmetry.space_group_name_H-M   'P 1'
#
loop_
_entity.id
_entity.type
_entity.pdbx_description
1 polymer ?
#
loop_
_entity_poly.entity_id
_entity_poly.type
_entity_poly.pdbx_seq_one_letter_code
_entity_poly.pdbx_strand_id
1 'polypeptide(L)'
;MVINLNPTTLTNANGSSSPMAIISHAVIDEIVYMHVVCPGDEISKWVTLEEALGLCPSAVIAYTQLTFTHIFGPPVDVDVEDQEEEPQLYD
;
A
#
# COMPACT_ATOMS: atom_id res chain seq x y z
N MET A 1 -16.21 5.53 -11.67
CA MET A 1 -16.82 4.66 -10.64
C MET A 1 -16.44 5.25 -9.29
N VAL A 2 -17.43 5.68 -8.49
CA VAL A 2 -17.18 6.32 -7.19
C VAL A 2 -17.26 5.26 -6.11
N ILE A 3 -16.16 4.96 -5.43
CA ILE A 3 -16.16 4.00 -4.31
C ILE A 3 -16.45 4.78 -3.03
N ASN A 4 -17.66 4.59 -2.50
CA ASN A 4 -18.08 5.14 -1.23
C ASN A 4 -17.55 4.25 -0.09
N LEU A 5 -16.50 4.70 0.59
CA LEU A 5 -15.94 4.05 1.78
C LEU A 5 -16.71 4.51 3.02
N ASN A 6 -17.91 3.99 3.24
CA ASN A 6 -18.62 4.25 4.50
C ASN A 6 -18.13 3.27 5.57
N PRO A 7 -17.45 3.73 6.65
CA PRO A 7 -16.92 2.86 7.68
C PRO A 7 -17.98 2.68 8.77
N THR A 8 -19.03 1.91 8.51
CA THR A 8 -19.96 1.51 9.57
C THR A 8 -19.49 0.20 10.22
N THR A 9 -18.41 0.31 10.98
CA THR A 9 -18.18 -0.57 12.14
C THR A 9 -17.96 0.32 13.35
N LEU A 10 -18.94 0.28 14.25
CA LEU A 10 -18.95 0.98 15.53
C LEU A 10 -17.70 0.66 16.34
N THR A 11 -16.83 1.65 16.56
CA THR A 11 -15.85 1.62 17.64
C THR A 11 -15.66 3.03 18.18
N ASN A 12 -15.70 3.14 19.51
CA ASN A 12 -15.63 4.36 20.32
C ASN A 12 -14.74 5.47 19.72
N ALA A 13 -15.28 6.69 19.69
CA ALA A 13 -14.62 7.94 19.30
C ALA A 13 -13.51 8.42 20.27
N ASN A 14 -12.74 7.49 20.83
CA ASN A 14 -11.55 7.76 21.65
C ASN A 14 -10.45 6.68 21.51
N GLY A 15 -10.58 5.76 20.54
CA GLY A 15 -9.62 4.69 20.26
C GLY A 15 -8.85 4.96 18.99
N SER A 16 -7.85 5.85 19.05
CA SER A 16 -6.83 5.94 17.99
C SER A 16 -5.92 4.71 18.08
N SER A 17 -6.41 3.53 17.67
CA SER A 17 -5.50 2.46 17.30
C SER A 17 -4.86 2.92 16.00
N SER A 18 -3.66 3.50 16.05
CA SER A 18 -2.97 3.84 14.79
C SER A 18 -2.93 2.58 13.92
N PRO A 19 -3.13 2.69 12.60
CA PRO A 19 -3.05 1.51 11.76
C PRO A 19 -1.59 1.06 11.67
N MET A 20 -1.35 -0.25 11.83
CA MET A 20 -0.07 -0.87 11.47
C MET A 20 0.22 -0.60 9.98
N ALA A 21 1.43 -0.15 9.66
CA ALA A 21 1.87 0.06 8.29
C ALA A 21 2.83 -1.06 7.87
N ILE A 22 2.74 -1.49 6.61
CA ILE A 22 3.69 -2.44 6.01
C ILE A 22 4.49 -1.67 4.97
N ILE A 23 5.81 -1.65 5.14
CA ILE A 23 6.75 -0.92 4.29
C ILE A 23 7.15 -1.79 3.11
N SER A 24 7.52 -3.04 3.38
CA SER A 24 8.04 -3.98 2.39
C SER A 24 7.80 -5.43 2.82
N HIS A 25 8.10 -6.36 1.91
CA HIS A 25 8.12 -7.79 2.19
C HIS A 25 9.37 -8.41 1.57
N ALA A 26 9.80 -9.55 2.13
CA ALA A 26 10.88 -10.37 1.60
C ALA A 26 10.52 -11.84 1.76
N VAL A 27 10.98 -12.68 0.84
CA VAL A 27 10.87 -14.14 0.94
C VAL A 27 12.25 -14.68 1.26
N ILE A 28 12.39 -15.34 2.40
CA ILE A 28 13.65 -15.95 2.87
C ILE A 28 13.32 -17.37 3.27
N ASP A 29 14.02 -18.35 2.70
CA ASP A 29 13.80 -19.78 2.96
C ASP A 29 12.32 -20.20 2.87
N GLU A 30 11.64 -19.75 1.80
CA GLU A 30 10.21 -20.00 1.54
C GLU A 30 9.24 -19.36 2.56
N ILE A 31 9.74 -18.57 3.51
CA ILE A 31 8.94 -17.84 4.50
C ILE A 31 8.80 -16.39 4.06
N VAL A 32 7.55 -15.90 4.09
CA VAL A 32 7.24 -14.49 3.81
C VAL A 32 7.41 -13.68 5.09
N TYR A 33 8.34 -12.72 5.04
CA TYR A 33 8.57 -11.73 6.08
C TYR A 33 8.02 -10.37 5.65
N MET A 34 7.45 -9.66 6.61
CA MET A 34 6.77 -8.38 6.46
C MET A 34 7.51 -7.35 7.31
N HIS A 35 7.94 -6.25 6.69
CA HIS A 35 8.57 -5.13 7.40
C HIS A 35 7.48 -4.17 7.87
N VAL A 36 7.19 -4.19 9.17
CA VAL A 36 6.04 -3.50 9.75
C VAL A 36 6.44 -2.37 10.69
N VAL A 37 5.60 -1.34 10.76
CA VAL A 37 5.62 -0.31 11.80
C VAL A 37 4.31 -0.41 12.57
N CYS A 38 4.40 -0.70 13.86
CA CYS A 38 3.24 -0.77 14.73
C CYS A 38 3.02 0.56 15.46
N PRO A 39 1.79 0.84 15.91
CA PRO A 39 1.48 1.99 16.75
C PRO A 39 2.32 2.03 18.01
N GLY A 40 3.01 3.15 18.26
CA GLY A 40 3.82 3.32 19.46
C GLY A 40 5.18 2.62 19.40
N ASP A 41 5.48 1.87 18.34
CA ASP A 41 6.85 1.39 18.11
C ASP A 41 7.71 2.55 17.59
N GLU A 42 8.89 2.73 18.18
CA GLU A 42 9.87 3.74 17.71
C GLU A 42 10.61 3.27 16.45
N ILE A 43 10.61 1.96 16.19
CA ILE A 43 11.41 1.32 15.14
C ILE A 43 10.55 0.30 14.40
N SER A 44 10.77 0.21 13.09
CA SER A 44 10.18 -0.84 12.26
C SER A 44 10.82 -2.20 12.52
N LYS A 45 10.05 -3.28 12.38
CA LYS A 45 10.52 -4.65 12.65
C LYS A 45 10.09 -5.60 11.55
N TRP A 46 10.85 -6.68 11.41
CA TRP A 46 10.48 -7.80 10.54
C TRP A 46 9.69 -8.81 11.35
N VAL A 47 8.53 -9.19 10.83
CA VAL A 47 7.67 -10.24 11.37
C VAL A 47 7.32 -11.21 10.27
N THR A 48 6.95 -12.44 10.61
CA THR A 48 6.40 -13.39 9.64
C THR A 48 5.02 -12.96 9.16
N LEU A 49 4.58 -13.47 8.02
CA LEU A 49 3.22 -13.24 7.52
C LEU A 49 2.15 -13.66 8.54
N GLU A 50 2.34 -14.79 9.23
CA GLU A 50 1.42 -15.27 10.26
C GLU A 50 1.30 -14.27 11.42
N GLU A 51 2.43 -13.77 11.92
CA GLU A 51 2.46 -12.75 12.97
C GLU A 51 1.81 -11.44 12.50
N ALA A 52 2.08 -10.99 11.28
CA ALA A 52 1.47 -9.78 10.72
C ALA A 52 -0.06 -9.92 10.60
N LEU A 53 -0.55 -11.08 10.21
CA LEU A 53 -1.98 -11.41 10.18
C LEU A 53 -2.57 -11.43 11.59
N GLY A 54 -1.83 -11.90 12.59
CA GLY A 54 -2.23 -11.82 14.00
C GLY A 54 -2.32 -10.39 14.53
N LEU A 55 -1.46 -9.49 14.06
CA LEU A 55 -1.42 -8.08 14.48
C LEU A 55 -2.52 -7.23 13.84
N CYS A 56 -2.64 -7.26 12.52
CA CYS A 56 -3.61 -6.45 11.77
C CYS A 56 -3.90 -7.04 10.38
N PRO A 57 -4.89 -7.94 10.26
CA PRO A 57 -5.21 -8.59 8.98
C PRO A 57 -5.57 -7.61 7.86
N SER A 58 -6.26 -6.51 8.20
CA SER A 58 -6.69 -5.51 7.22
C SER A 58 -5.52 -4.78 6.57
N ALA A 59 -4.45 -4.49 7.32
CA ALA A 59 -3.23 -3.90 6.78
C ALA A 59 -2.53 -4.86 5.80
N VAL A 60 -2.45 -6.14 6.15
CA VAL A 60 -1.87 -7.18 5.27
C VAL A 60 -2.66 -7.26 3.96
N ILE A 61 -3.98 -7.32 4.02
CA ILE A 61 -4.85 -7.38 2.82
C ILE A 61 -4.65 -6.14 1.95
N ALA A 62 -4.66 -4.95 2.54
CA ALA A 62 -4.47 -3.70 1.81
C ALA A 62 -3.09 -3.66 1.11
N TYR A 63 -2.03 -4.06 1.82
CA TYR A 63 -0.69 -4.14 1.26
C TYR A 63 -0.58 -5.13 0.10
N THR A 64 -1.19 -6.32 0.23
CA THR A 64 -1.21 -7.31 -0.85
C THR A 64 -1.97 -6.79 -2.08
N GLN A 65 -3.11 -6.12 -1.88
CA GLN A 65 -3.86 -5.50 -2.98
C GLN A 65 -3.05 -4.44 -3.71
N LEU A 66 -2.39 -3.54 -2.96
CA LEU A 66 -1.51 -2.52 -3.53
C LEU A 66 -0.34 -3.12 -4.31
N THR A 67 0.29 -4.16 -3.75
CA THR A 67 1.39 -4.88 -4.40
C THR A 67 0.92 -5.54 -5.70
N PHE A 68 -0.25 -6.17 -5.68
CA PHE A 68 -0.83 -6.78 -6.87
C PHE A 68 -1.13 -5.75 -7.95
N THR A 69 -1.70 -4.59 -7.59
CA THR A 69 -1.92 -3.50 -8.54
C THR A 69 -0.62 -2.89 -9.07
N HIS A 70 0.47 -2.92 -8.29
CA HIS A 70 1.75 -2.43 -8.76
C HIS A 70 2.43 -3.39 -9.76
N ILE A 71 2.29 -4.70 -9.54
CA ILE A 71 2.91 -5.72 -10.39
C ILE A 71 2.08 -6.00 -11.66
N PHE A 72 0.75 -5.99 -11.54
CA PHE A 72 -0.17 -6.42 -12.60
C PHE A 72 -1.12 -5.31 -13.07
N GLY A 73 -1.01 -4.10 -12.53
CA GLY A 73 -1.75 -2.96 -13.05
C GLY A 73 -1.28 -2.59 -14.45
N PRO A 74 -2.14 -1.94 -15.26
CA PRO A 74 -1.66 -1.25 -16.44
C PRO A 74 -0.55 -0.29 -16.01
N PRO A 75 0.50 -0.09 -16.84
CA PRO A 75 1.46 0.96 -16.56
C PRO A 75 0.69 2.25 -16.30
N VAL A 76 1.06 2.97 -15.25
CA VAL A 76 0.51 4.31 -15.02
C VAL A 76 0.90 5.09 -16.27
N ASP A 77 -0.09 5.44 -17.10
CA ASP A 77 0.08 6.40 -18.18
C ASP A 77 0.51 7.70 -17.51
N VAL A 78 1.82 7.88 -17.37
CA VAL A 78 2.42 9.20 -17.30
C VAL A 78 2.18 9.78 -18.68
N ASP A 79 1.02 10.37 -18.86
CA ASP A 79 0.80 11.40 -19.87
C ASP A 79 1.78 12.52 -19.53
N VAL A 80 3.01 12.37 -20.04
CA VAL A 80 3.97 13.44 -20.16
C VAL A 80 3.31 14.44 -21.10
N GLU A 81 2.69 15.47 -20.55
CA GLU A 81 2.41 16.70 -21.29
C GLU A 81 3.74 17.41 -21.63
N ASP A 82 4.59 16.77 -22.45
CA ASP A 82 5.61 17.46 -23.23
C ASP A 82 4.96 17.78 -24.58
N GLN A 83 4.16 18.85 -24.60
CA GLN A 83 3.89 19.57 -25.84
C GLN A 83 5.17 20.33 -26.24
N GLU A 84 6.11 19.64 -26.87
CA GLU A 84 7.08 20.30 -27.75
C GLU A 84 6.31 20.84 -28.97
N GLU A 85 5.99 22.14 -28.96
CA GLU A 85 5.61 22.86 -30.19
C GLU A 85 6.83 22.93 -31.12
N GLU A 86 6.94 22.00 -32.06
CA GLU A 86 7.68 22.24 -33.31
C GLU A 86 6.82 23.10 -34.25
N PRO A 87 7.26 24.31 -34.66
CA PRO A 87 6.64 24.97 -35.79
C PRO A 87 7.10 24.29 -37.08
N GLN A 88 6.21 23.49 -37.67
CA GLN A 88 6.38 22.87 -38.98
C GLN A 88 6.53 23.93 -40.08
N LEU A 89 7.65 23.82 -40.78
CA LEU A 89 8.02 24.50 -42.03
C LEU A 89 7.05 24.12 -43.16
N TYR A 90 6.48 25.11 -43.86
CA TYR A 90 5.88 24.91 -45.19
C TYR A 90 6.22 26.09 -46.12
N ASP A 91 6.47 25.74 -47.39
CA ASP A 91 7.05 26.51 -48.52
C ASP A 91 6.55 27.95 -48.75
#